data_AF-A0A7V6HE89-F1
#
_entry.id   AF-A0A7V6HE89-F1
#
_cell.length_a   1.000
_cell.length_b   1.000
_cell.length_c   1.000
_cell.angle_alpha   90.00
_cell.angle_beta   90.00
_cell.angle_gamma   90.00
#
_symmetry.space_group_name_H-M   'P 1'
#
loop_
_entity.id
_entity.type
_entity.pdbx_description
1 polymer ?
#
loop_
_entity_poly.entity_id
_entity_poly.type
_entity_poly.pdbx_seq_one_letter_code
_entity_poly.pdbx_strand_id
1 'polypeptide(L)'
;MRTCARNKTGQAAIEFVVCLLLILLVLTGIIHVARLARTSLFLHAVLRGDAGRRAMRSGTLARAPTHISDWSPGADNIRHTADDQPVHRGMVVPNTAQTLTDFSVRSASDWTFVAPDSRLPLSMIRLRESPNSVTIVGFAHGEETLHVPVDHVLRELVYDKDDVAIKEEVWMPLMGGLY
;
A
#
# COMPACT_ATOMS: atom_id res chain seq x y z
N MET A 1 5.64 70.49 1.22
CA MET A 1 5.88 69.04 1.03
C MET A 1 4.85 68.31 1.88
N ARG A 2 3.71 67.94 1.29
CA ARG A 2 2.59 67.30 2.00
C ARG A 2 2.89 65.81 2.15
N THR A 3 3.04 65.34 3.38
CA THR A 3 3.09 63.91 3.70
C THR A 3 1.66 63.35 3.64
N CYS A 4 1.40 62.49 2.66
CA CYS A 4 0.15 61.73 2.58
C CYS A 4 0.10 60.77 3.78
N ALA A 5 -0.79 61.06 4.73
CA ALA A 5 -1.20 60.09 5.74
C ALA A 5 -1.89 58.91 5.02
N ARG A 6 -1.20 57.78 4.96
CA ARG A 6 -1.68 56.55 4.32
C ARG A 6 -2.74 55.94 5.23
N ASN A 7 -3.98 55.90 4.73
CA ASN A 7 -5.18 55.42 5.44
C ASN A 7 -4.98 54.02 6.04
N LYS A 8 -4.78 53.93 7.37
CA LYS A 8 -4.70 52.68 8.14
C LYS A 8 -6.07 52.06 8.48
N THR A 9 -7.16 52.73 8.14
CA THR A 9 -8.52 52.39 8.59
C THR A 9 -9.19 51.24 7.83
N GLY A 10 -8.58 50.69 6.78
CA GLY A 10 -9.08 49.50 6.07
C GLY A 10 -8.19 48.26 6.15
N GLN A 11 -6.93 48.41 6.58
CA GLN A 11 -5.95 47.33 6.57
C GLN A 11 -6.30 46.22 7.58
N ALA A 12 -6.70 46.60 8.80
CA ALA A 12 -7.07 45.63 9.83
C ALA A 12 -8.29 44.78 9.43
N ALA A 13 -9.25 45.36 8.71
CA ALA A 13 -10.41 44.64 8.20
C ALA A 13 -10.01 43.63 7.11
N ILE A 14 -9.12 44.03 6.20
CA ILE A 14 -8.59 43.14 5.15
C ILE A 14 -7.79 41.99 5.76
N GLU A 15 -6.89 42.27 6.71
CA GLU A 15 -6.10 41.24 7.41
C GLU A 15 -7.01 40.25 8.15
N PHE A 16 -8.06 40.73 8.81
CA PHE A 16 -9.05 39.87 9.46
C PHE A 16 -9.77 38.96 8.46
N VAL A 17 -10.23 39.50 7.33
CA VAL A 17 -10.90 38.72 6.28
C VAL A 17 -9.95 37.66 5.68
N VAL A 18 -8.70 38.03 5.42
CA VAL A 18 -7.68 37.08 4.91
C VAL A 18 -7.41 35.97 5.91
N CYS A 19 -7.23 36.29 7.20
CA CYS A 19 -7.07 35.27 8.25
C CYS A 19 -8.29 34.36 8.36
N LEU A 20 -9.50 34.91 8.28
CA LEU A 20 -10.73 34.12 8.31
C LEU A 20 -10.81 33.15 7.13
N LEU A 21 -10.48 33.61 5.92
CA LEU A 21 -10.45 32.78 4.72
C LEU A 21 -9.39 31.67 4.82
N LEU A 22 -8.20 31.98 5.34
CA LEU A 22 -7.16 30.97 5.57
C LEU A 22 -7.60 29.89 6.56
N ILE A 23 -8.24 30.29 7.67
CA ILE A 23 -8.77 29.33 8.65
C ILE A 23 -9.84 28.44 8.01
N LEU A 24 -10.77 29.02 7.24
CA LEU A 24 -11.79 28.26 6.52
C LEU A 24 -11.16 27.25 5.55
N LEU A 25 -10.17 27.68 4.76
CA LEU A 25 -9.46 26.81 3.83
C LEU A 25 -8.78 25.64 4.55
N VAL A 26 -8.09 25.91 5.67
CA VAL A 26 -7.46 24.86 6.47
C VAL A 26 -8.49 23.88 7.02
N LEU A 27 -9.59 24.37 7.58
CA LEU A 27 -10.66 23.51 8.12
C LEU A 27 -11.29 22.64 7.03
N THR A 28 -11.60 23.21 5.86
CA THR A 28 -12.12 22.45 4.72
C THR A 28 -11.11 21.41 4.24
N GLY A 29 -9.82 21.76 4.19
CA GLY A 29 -8.74 20.82 3.88
C GLY A 29 -8.68 19.63 4.83
N ILE A 30 -8.76 19.88 6.14
CA ILE A 30 -8.78 18.82 7.17
C ILE A 30 -9.98 17.89 6.98
N ILE A 31 -11.17 18.45 6.76
CA ILE A 31 -12.40 17.67 6.53
C ILE A 31 -12.26 16.80 5.28
N HIS A 32 -11.70 17.36 4.20
CA HIS A 32 -11.51 16.63 2.95
C HIS A 32 -10.52 15.48 3.11
N VAL A 33 -9.38 15.70 3.77
CA VAL A 33 -8.40 14.64 4.09
C VAL A 33 -9.03 13.55 4.97
N ALA A 34 -9.82 13.92 5.98
CA ALA A 34 -10.51 12.96 6.82
C ALA A 34 -11.51 12.10 6.02
N ARG A 35 -12.21 12.70 5.05
CA ARG A 35 -13.11 11.99 4.12
C ARG A 35 -12.34 11.02 3.22
N LEU A 36 -11.23 11.45 2.63
CA LEU A 36 -10.35 10.59 1.81
C LEU A 36 -9.84 9.40 2.62
N ALA A 37 -9.32 9.64 3.83
CA ALA A 37 -8.80 8.60 4.71
C ALA A 37 -9.88 7.58 5.11
N ARG A 38 -11.09 8.05 5.45
CA ARG A 38 -12.22 7.16 5.76
C ARG A 38 -12.58 6.27 4.58
N THR A 39 -12.60 6.83 3.37
CA THR A 39 -12.92 6.09 2.15
C THR A 39 -11.85 5.06 1.81
N SER A 40 -10.57 5.42 1.91
CA SER A 40 -9.43 4.49 1.74
C SER A 40 -9.51 3.33 2.74
N LEU A 41 -9.71 3.62 4.04
CA LEU A 41 -9.84 2.58 5.06
C LEU A 41 -11.02 1.64 4.82
N PHE A 42 -12.17 2.20 4.43
CA PHE A 42 -13.35 1.40 4.09
C PHE A 42 -13.07 0.48 2.89
N LEU A 43 -12.52 1.04 1.81
CA LEU A 43 -12.19 0.29 0.59
C LEU A 43 -11.18 -0.82 0.90
N HIS A 44 -10.14 -0.50 1.66
CA HIS A 44 -9.14 -1.47 2.09
C HIS A 44 -9.76 -2.61 2.91
N ALA A 45 -10.68 -2.30 3.85
CA ALA A 45 -11.36 -3.32 4.65
C ALA A 45 -12.24 -4.25 3.80
N VAL A 46 -12.98 -3.69 2.83
CA VAL A 46 -13.81 -4.45 1.89
C VAL A 46 -12.94 -5.35 1.01
N LEU A 47 -11.90 -4.77 0.37
CA LEU A 47 -10.97 -5.51 -0.47
C LEU A 47 -10.28 -6.64 0.30
N ARG A 48 -9.89 -6.39 1.55
CA ARG A 48 -9.30 -7.42 2.42
C ARG A 48 -10.28 -8.53 2.76
N GLY A 49 -11.55 -8.20 3.03
CA GLY A 49 -12.60 -9.19 3.22
C GLY A 49 -12.82 -10.06 1.98
N ASP A 50 -12.83 -9.45 0.80
CA ASP A 50 -13.05 -10.13 -0.48
C ASP A 50 -11.85 -10.96 -0.92
N ALA A 51 -10.64 -10.41 -0.80
CA ALA A 51 -9.40 -11.14 -1.04
C ALA A 51 -9.25 -12.30 -0.02
N GLY A 52 -9.62 -12.10 1.25
CA GLY A 52 -9.62 -13.14 2.27
C GLY A 52 -10.61 -14.28 1.96
N ARG A 53 -11.85 -13.96 1.57
CA ARG A 53 -12.83 -14.97 1.14
C ARG A 53 -12.36 -15.75 -0.08
N ARG A 54 -11.77 -15.07 -1.07
CA ARG A 54 -11.18 -15.72 -2.25
C ARG A 54 -9.97 -16.57 -1.89
N ALA A 55 -9.14 -16.10 -0.97
CA ALA A 55 -8.00 -16.84 -0.46
C ALA A 55 -8.43 -18.17 0.19
N MET A 56 -9.56 -18.20 0.90
CA MET A 56 -10.07 -19.41 1.56
C MET A 56 -10.84 -20.38 0.64
N ARG A 57 -11.20 -19.99 -0.59
CA ARG A 57 -11.91 -20.88 -1.52
C ARG A 57 -10.97 -21.87 -2.19
N SER A 58 -11.40 -23.13 -2.30
CA SER A 58 -10.75 -24.13 -3.12
C SER A 58 -10.91 -23.78 -4.61
N GLY A 59 -9.84 -23.91 -5.38
CA GLY A 59 -9.83 -23.63 -6.83
C GLY A 59 -9.64 -22.16 -7.24
N THR A 60 -9.38 -21.23 -6.31
CA THR A 60 -8.99 -19.86 -6.68
C THR A 60 -7.66 -19.89 -7.45
N LEU A 61 -7.63 -19.28 -8.64
CA LEU A 61 -6.43 -19.14 -9.44
C LEU A 61 -5.41 -18.27 -8.69
N ALA A 62 -4.25 -18.86 -8.39
CA ALA A 62 -3.12 -18.17 -7.82
C ALA A 62 -2.64 -17.06 -8.77
N ARG A 63 -2.56 -15.82 -8.27
CA ARG A 63 -1.86 -14.74 -8.97
C ARG A 63 -0.49 -14.55 -8.33
N ALA A 64 0.55 -14.58 -9.16
CA ALA A 64 1.90 -14.25 -8.73
C ALA A 64 2.03 -12.72 -8.64
N PRO A 65 2.33 -12.14 -7.46
CA PRO A 65 2.65 -10.73 -7.37
C PRO A 65 3.96 -10.44 -8.12
N THR A 66 4.04 -9.27 -8.75
CA THR A 66 5.31 -8.73 -9.27
C THR A 66 6.15 -8.27 -8.10
N HIS A 67 6.86 -9.22 -7.48
CA HIS A 67 7.79 -8.90 -6.40
C HIS A 67 9.02 -8.16 -6.94
N ILE A 68 9.51 -7.22 -6.13
CA ILE A 68 10.81 -6.60 -6.31
C ILE A 68 11.83 -7.60 -5.78
N SER A 69 12.72 -8.09 -6.65
CA SER A 69 13.75 -9.07 -6.29
C SER A 69 15.06 -8.41 -5.87
N ASP A 70 15.34 -7.23 -6.43
CA ASP A 70 16.56 -6.46 -6.16
C ASP A 70 16.33 -4.99 -6.53
N TRP A 71 17.32 -4.14 -6.24
CA TRP A 71 17.37 -2.75 -6.67
C TRP A 71 18.57 -2.57 -7.59
N SER A 72 18.33 -2.07 -8.80
CA SER A 72 19.38 -1.66 -9.72
C SER A 72 19.89 -0.30 -9.26
N PRO A 73 21.20 -0.16 -8.97
CA PRO A 73 21.79 1.12 -8.60
C PRO A 73 21.51 2.18 -9.65
N GLY A 74 21.25 3.40 -9.19
CA GLY A 74 21.11 4.58 -10.02
C GLY A 74 22.44 5.09 -10.60
N ALA A 75 22.46 6.33 -11.04
CA ALA A 75 23.61 6.90 -11.75
C ALA A 75 24.83 7.11 -10.84
N ASP A 76 24.60 7.25 -9.53
CA ASP A 76 25.64 7.40 -8.51
C ASP A 76 26.24 6.06 -8.05
N ASN A 77 25.63 4.94 -8.46
CA ASN A 77 26.01 3.57 -8.09
C ASN A 77 26.00 3.31 -6.56
N ILE A 78 25.29 4.14 -5.79
CA ILE A 78 25.06 3.97 -4.36
C ILE A 78 23.77 3.15 -4.20
N ARG A 79 23.77 2.14 -3.35
CA ARG A 79 22.57 1.30 -3.13
C ARG A 79 21.57 2.00 -2.21
N HIS A 80 20.30 1.74 -2.48
CA HIS A 80 19.12 2.20 -1.75
C HIS A 80 18.95 3.73 -1.78
N THR A 81 19.24 4.36 -2.92
CA THR A 81 19.01 5.79 -3.17
C THR A 81 17.74 6.03 -3.99
N ALA A 82 17.32 7.29 -4.05
CA ALA A 82 16.05 7.68 -4.68
C ALA A 82 16.01 7.46 -6.21
N ASP A 83 17.17 7.33 -6.85
CA ASP A 83 17.32 7.07 -8.28
C ASP A 83 17.41 5.57 -8.63
N ASP A 84 17.45 4.69 -7.62
CA ASP A 84 17.43 3.25 -7.82
C ASP A 84 16.13 2.77 -8.45
N GLN A 85 16.26 1.77 -9.33
CA GLN A 85 15.12 1.16 -10.01
C GLN A 85 14.84 -0.24 -9.47
N PRO A 86 13.57 -0.58 -9.18
CA PRO A 86 13.23 -1.92 -8.72
C PRO A 86 13.40 -2.94 -9.85
N VAL A 87 14.22 -3.96 -9.59
CA VAL A 87 14.34 -5.13 -10.46
C VAL A 87 13.20 -6.08 -10.08
N HIS A 88 12.34 -6.39 -11.05
CA HIS A 88 11.23 -7.32 -10.87
C HIS A 88 11.61 -8.71 -11.37
N ARG A 89 11.12 -9.76 -10.71
CA ARG A 89 11.27 -11.16 -11.13
C ARG A 89 12.72 -11.65 -11.29
N GLY A 90 13.67 -11.07 -10.57
CA GLY A 90 15.07 -11.51 -10.57
C GLY A 90 15.25 -12.90 -9.95
N MET A 91 16.28 -13.61 -10.41
CA MET A 91 16.60 -15.00 -10.03
C MET A 91 16.93 -15.23 -8.54
N VAL A 92 17.04 -14.18 -7.72
CA VAL A 92 17.56 -14.25 -6.34
C VAL A 92 16.50 -14.73 -5.33
N VAL A 93 15.21 -14.56 -5.63
CA VAL A 93 14.11 -14.83 -4.69
C VAL A 93 13.96 -16.29 -4.23
N PRO A 94 14.17 -17.32 -5.07
CA PRO A 94 14.11 -18.71 -4.62
C PRO A 94 15.08 -19.02 -3.46
N ASN A 95 16.27 -18.41 -3.47
CA ASN A 95 17.29 -18.67 -2.45
C ASN A 95 16.96 -18.00 -1.11
N THR A 96 16.37 -16.80 -1.14
CA THR A 96 15.89 -16.11 0.07
C THR A 96 14.71 -16.85 0.70
N ALA A 97 13.76 -17.34 -0.10
CA ALA A 97 12.63 -18.12 0.40
C ALA A 97 13.09 -19.43 1.06
N GLN A 98 14.07 -20.10 0.46
CA GLN A 98 14.67 -21.30 1.02
C GLN A 98 15.39 -21.00 2.34
N THR A 99 16.18 -19.92 2.38
CA THR A 99 16.85 -19.46 3.60
C THR A 99 15.87 -19.18 4.75
N LEU A 100 14.75 -18.50 4.46
CA LEU A 100 13.71 -18.24 5.46
C LEU A 100 13.03 -19.53 5.95
N THR A 101 12.83 -20.49 5.05
CA THR A 101 12.27 -21.80 5.38
C THR A 101 13.22 -22.59 6.27
N ASP A 102 14.53 -22.52 6.02
CA ASP A 102 15.56 -23.16 6.84
C ASP A 102 15.63 -22.56 8.26
N PHE A 103 15.39 -21.25 8.40
CA PHE A 103 15.32 -20.58 9.71
C PHE A 103 14.01 -20.81 10.49
N SER A 104 12.98 -21.40 9.86
CA SER A 104 11.71 -21.67 10.54
C SER A 104 11.78 -22.82 11.55
N VAL A 105 12.91 -23.54 11.59
CA VAL A 105 13.23 -24.58 12.56
C VAL A 105 14.58 -24.30 13.23
N ARG A 106 14.80 -24.85 14.42
CA ARG A 106 16.05 -24.65 15.18
C ARG A 106 17.24 -25.36 14.54
N SER A 107 17.02 -26.55 13.97
CA SER A 107 17.99 -27.33 13.20
C SER A 107 17.34 -27.88 11.93
N ALA A 108 18.10 -28.00 10.84
CA ALA A 108 17.60 -28.57 9.58
C ALA A 108 17.04 -30.00 9.74
N SER A 109 17.57 -30.76 10.69
CA SER A 109 17.09 -32.10 11.07
C SER A 109 15.71 -32.06 11.73
N ASP A 110 15.28 -30.94 12.31
CA ASP A 110 14.03 -30.87 13.06
C ASP A 110 12.80 -30.99 12.15
N TRP A 111 12.97 -30.67 10.86
CA TRP A 111 11.94 -30.82 9.85
C TRP A 111 11.42 -32.26 9.68
N THR A 112 12.21 -33.29 10.00
CA THR A 112 11.74 -34.68 9.96
C THR A 112 10.74 -35.00 11.07
N PHE A 113 10.66 -34.18 12.11
CA PHE A 113 9.63 -34.29 13.16
C PHE A 113 8.44 -33.38 12.89
N VAL A 114 8.66 -32.30 12.14
CA VAL A 114 7.62 -31.35 11.72
C VAL A 114 6.77 -31.94 10.59
N ALA A 115 7.37 -32.54 9.56
CA ALA A 115 6.63 -33.05 8.39
C ALA A 115 5.61 -34.19 8.67
N PRO A 116 5.85 -35.15 9.60
CA PRO A 116 4.92 -36.27 9.82
C PRO A 116 3.78 -35.99 10.80
N ASP A 117 3.94 -35.02 11.71
CA ASP A 117 3.01 -34.81 12.85
C ASP A 117 2.22 -33.48 12.77
N SER A 118 2.43 -32.69 11.72
CA SER A 118 2.03 -31.29 11.80
C SER A 118 0.58 -31.01 11.44
N ARG A 119 -0.10 -30.36 12.39
CA ARG A 119 -1.16 -29.36 12.15
C ARG A 119 -0.72 -28.17 11.28
N LEU A 120 0.46 -28.23 10.66
CA LEU A 120 0.94 -27.17 9.79
C LEU A 120 0.19 -27.24 8.47
N PRO A 121 -0.13 -26.08 7.87
CA PRO A 121 -0.74 -26.06 6.56
C PRO A 121 0.20 -26.70 5.52
N LEU A 122 -0.35 -27.50 4.61
CA LEU A 122 0.36 -28.13 3.49
C LEU A 122 1.26 -27.16 2.68
N SER A 123 0.99 -25.85 2.71
CA SER A 123 1.81 -24.81 2.09
C SER A 123 3.20 -24.75 2.68
N MET A 124 3.40 -24.91 3.98
CA MET A 124 4.74 -24.86 4.59
C MET A 124 5.61 -26.03 4.17
N ILE A 125 5.01 -27.22 4.07
CA ILE A 125 5.70 -28.43 3.59
C ILE A 125 6.07 -28.26 2.11
N ARG A 126 5.12 -27.80 1.28
CA ARG A 126 5.36 -27.56 -0.15
C ARG A 126 6.34 -26.41 -0.43
N LEU A 127 6.38 -25.39 0.41
CA LEU A 127 7.34 -24.28 0.31
C LEU A 127 8.77 -24.76 0.45
N ARG A 128 9.00 -25.73 1.36
CA ARG A 128 10.30 -26.38 1.57
C ARG A 128 10.66 -27.30 0.41
N GLU A 129 9.73 -28.12 -0.04
CA GLU A 129 9.98 -29.12 -1.11
C GLU A 129 10.18 -28.46 -2.48
N SER A 130 9.60 -27.28 -2.71
CA SER A 130 9.74 -26.54 -3.95
C SER A 130 9.94 -25.04 -3.65
N PRO A 131 11.19 -24.58 -3.49
CA PRO A 131 11.52 -23.18 -3.20
C PRO A 131 11.22 -22.21 -4.36
N ASN A 132 10.83 -22.70 -5.53
CA ASN A 132 10.39 -21.89 -6.67
C ASN A 132 8.92 -21.43 -6.55
N SER A 133 8.47 -21.27 -5.31
CA SER A 133 7.09 -21.25 -4.81
C SER A 133 6.33 -19.94 -5.01
N VAL A 134 6.76 -19.07 -5.93
CA VAL A 134 5.94 -17.93 -6.37
C VAL A 134 4.59 -18.41 -6.94
N THR A 135 4.53 -19.68 -7.40
CA THR A 135 3.31 -20.38 -7.81
C THR A 135 2.64 -21.21 -6.71
N ILE A 136 3.30 -21.49 -5.58
CA ILE A 136 2.80 -22.38 -4.52
C ILE A 136 2.18 -21.58 -3.36
N VAL A 137 2.75 -20.41 -3.03
CA VAL A 137 2.05 -19.39 -2.24
C VAL A 137 1.33 -18.48 -3.21
N GLY A 138 0.30 -19.02 -3.86
CA GLY A 138 -0.58 -18.18 -4.66
C GLY A 138 -1.16 -17.07 -3.80
N PHE A 139 -1.41 -15.90 -4.39
CA PHE A 139 -2.14 -14.83 -3.71
C PHE A 139 -3.49 -14.63 -4.37
N ALA A 140 -4.51 -14.37 -3.54
CA ALA A 140 -5.72 -13.71 -3.96
C ALA A 140 -5.45 -12.20 -4.02
N HIS A 141 -5.76 -11.61 -5.16
CA HIS A 141 -5.55 -10.19 -5.42
C HIS A 141 -6.89 -9.45 -5.53
N GLY A 142 -7.03 -8.35 -4.79
CA GLY A 142 -8.11 -7.38 -4.93
C GLY A 142 -7.53 -6.01 -5.22
N GLU A 143 -8.06 -5.35 -6.24
CA GLU A 143 -7.68 -3.99 -6.63
C GLU A 143 -8.96 -3.25 -6.94
N GLU A 144 -9.09 -2.04 -6.41
CA GLU A 144 -10.21 -1.17 -6.73
C GLU A 144 -9.75 0.29 -6.69
N THR A 145 -10.28 1.08 -7.61
CA THR A 145 -10.03 2.52 -7.69
C THR A 145 -11.34 3.25 -7.49
N LEU A 146 -11.37 4.14 -6.50
CA LEU A 146 -12.55 4.95 -6.20
C LEU A 146 -12.22 6.43 -6.38
N HIS A 147 -13.15 7.16 -6.99
CA HIS A 147 -13.06 8.60 -7.17
C HIS A 147 -13.80 9.30 -6.04
N VAL A 148 -13.09 10.11 -5.25
CA VAL A 148 -13.69 10.93 -4.20
C VAL A 148 -13.84 12.36 -4.72
N PRO A 149 -15.07 12.91 -4.76
CA PRO A 149 -15.28 14.26 -5.25
C PRO A 149 -14.62 15.28 -4.33
N VAL A 150 -13.99 16.30 -4.93
CA VAL A 150 -13.37 17.43 -4.23
C VAL A 150 -14.42 18.48 -3.92
N ASP A 151 -14.40 19.01 -2.70
CA ASP A 151 -15.30 20.08 -2.31
C ASP A 151 -15.00 21.34 -3.13
N HIS A 152 -16.06 22.06 -3.52
CA HIS A 152 -15.98 23.23 -4.41
C HIS A 152 -14.91 24.26 -4.02
N VAL A 153 -14.80 24.55 -2.71
CA VAL A 153 -13.81 25.48 -2.16
C VAL A 153 -12.38 24.98 -2.40
N LEU A 154 -12.11 23.69 -2.21
CA LEU A 154 -10.79 23.12 -2.45
C LEU A 154 -10.49 23.00 -3.95
N ARG A 155 -11.52 22.75 -4.76
CA ARG A 155 -11.37 22.70 -6.21
C ARG A 155 -10.94 24.06 -6.76
N GLU A 156 -11.62 25.13 -6.36
CA GLU A 156 -11.34 26.46 -6.93
C GLU A 156 -10.07 27.10 -6.37
N LEU A 157 -9.69 26.79 -5.13
CA LEU A 157 -8.59 27.48 -4.44
C LEU A 157 -7.29 26.67 -4.36
N VAL A 158 -7.35 25.33 -4.48
CA VAL A 158 -6.19 24.46 -4.23
C VAL A 158 -5.92 23.48 -5.37
N TYR A 159 -6.94 22.73 -5.79
CA TYR A 159 -6.83 21.65 -6.76
C TYR A 159 -7.72 21.91 -7.98
N ASP A 160 -7.14 22.21 -9.15
CA ASP A 160 -7.90 22.34 -10.40
C ASP A 160 -8.39 20.97 -10.95
N LYS A 161 -9.05 20.17 -10.09
CA LYS A 161 -9.56 18.82 -10.37
C LYS A 161 -10.85 18.58 -9.59
N ASP A 162 -11.82 17.95 -10.25
CA ASP A 162 -13.14 17.64 -9.68
C ASP A 162 -13.13 16.45 -8.71
N ASP A 163 -12.17 15.55 -8.85
CA ASP A 163 -12.05 14.34 -8.05
C ASP A 163 -10.59 13.95 -7.74
N VAL A 164 -10.45 13.13 -6.71
CA VAL A 164 -9.18 12.46 -6.34
C VAL A 164 -9.41 10.96 -6.46
N ALA A 165 -8.64 10.32 -7.33
CA ALA A 165 -8.63 8.86 -7.46
C ALA A 165 -7.80 8.23 -6.34
N ILE A 166 -8.43 7.37 -5.55
CA ILE A 166 -7.77 6.52 -4.55
C ILE A 166 -7.75 5.11 -5.12
N LYS A 167 -6.55 4.57 -5.36
CA LYS A 167 -6.33 3.18 -5.73
C LYS A 167 -5.89 2.38 -4.50
N GLU A 168 -6.63 1.34 -4.16
CA GLU A 168 -6.29 0.40 -3.09
C GLU A 168 -6.00 -0.98 -3.70
N GLU A 169 -4.96 -1.63 -3.16
CA GLU A 169 -4.50 -2.93 -3.62
C GLU A 169 -4.24 -3.84 -2.41
N VAL A 170 -4.81 -5.04 -2.43
CA VAL A 170 -4.69 -6.02 -1.35
C VAL A 170 -4.30 -7.39 -1.92
N TRP A 171 -3.23 -7.94 -1.35
CA TRP A 171 -2.74 -9.28 -1.62
C TRP A 171 -2.92 -10.16 -0.38
N MET A 172 -3.62 -11.29 -0.52
CA MET A 172 -3.82 -12.25 0.56
C MET A 172 -3.26 -13.61 0.15
N PRO A 173 -2.45 -14.29 0.97
CA PRO A 173 -1.97 -15.62 0.64
C PRO A 173 -3.16 -16.59 0.55
N LEU A 174 -3.17 -17.47 -0.45
CA LEU A 174 -4.19 -18.50 -0.60
C LEU A 174 -4.14 -19.46 0.59
N MET A 175 -5.30 -19.67 1.21
CA MET A 175 -5.50 -20.58 2.35
C MET A 175 -6.42 -21.77 2.01
N GLY A 176 -7.18 -21.69 0.90
CA GLY A 176 -8.31 -22.56 0.55
C GLY A 176 -8.01 -23.86 -0.17
N GLY A 177 -6.73 -24.22 -0.32
CA GLY A 177 -6.30 -25.54 -0.80
C GLY A 177 -5.44 -26.29 0.22
N LEU A 178 -5.55 -25.90 1.50
CA LEU A 178 -4.69 -26.36 2.61
C LEU A 178 -5.36 -27.36 3.55
N TYR A 179 -6.51 -27.88 3.17
CA TYR A 179 -7.17 -29.04 3.78
C TYR A 179 -7.31 -30.15 2.74
#